data_AF-A0A7X0CMS7-F1
#
_entry.id   AF-A0A7X0CMS7-F1
#
_cell.length_a   1.000
_cell.length_b   1.000
_cell.length_c   1.000
_cell.angle_alpha   90.00
_cell.angle_beta   90.00
_cell.angle_gamma   90.00
#
_symmetry.space_group_name_H-M   'P 1'
#
loop_
_entity.id
_entity.type
_entity.pdbx_description
1 polymer ?
#
loop_
_entity_poly.entity_id
_entity_poly.type
_entity_poly.pdbx_seq_one_letter_code
_entity_poly.pdbx_strand_id
1 'polypeptide(L)'
;MPDNNILIAVSAFSGLAGAILTQALSGLFTYVNDRRKYNNEVRNQFRAKKTEIAESYYFVTGETMAVLKKNINYRQNRNDARSDLSLKFLSEEIKKVDAHLQKLNDENWKHNLIGLYFDVALSHNEIIAANTRTHLLFLKNLDIADLLVKAQDGEKEMLYGLYNQSIFDLCAQYEAIYELLGKDMNKIKQELRYSFQNN
;
A
#
# COMPACT_ATOMS: atom_id res chain seq x y z
N MET A 1 -42.93 17.29 -71.05
CA MET A 1 -43.16 17.64 -69.62
C MET A 1 -42.58 16.51 -68.81
N PRO A 2 -41.66 16.75 -67.85
CA PRO A 2 -41.13 15.66 -67.04
C PRO A 2 -42.29 15.01 -66.27
N ASP A 3 -42.37 13.69 -66.34
CA ASP A 3 -43.46 12.91 -65.72
C ASP A 3 -43.52 13.21 -64.23
N ASN A 4 -44.68 13.69 -63.77
CA ASN A 4 -44.94 14.07 -62.39
C ASN A 4 -44.60 12.93 -61.41
N ASN A 5 -44.75 11.68 -61.86
CA ASN A 5 -44.40 10.47 -61.12
C ASN A 5 -42.88 10.30 -60.90
N ILE A 6 -42.04 10.73 -61.86
CA ILE A 6 -40.57 10.71 -61.71
C ILE A 6 -40.15 11.78 -60.71
N LEU A 7 -40.79 12.96 -60.73
CA LEU A 7 -40.49 14.05 -59.79
C LEU A 7 -40.90 13.69 -58.34
N ILE A 8 -42.04 13.02 -58.17
CA ILE A 8 -42.52 12.50 -56.88
C ILE A 8 -41.62 11.36 -56.39
N ALA A 9 -41.17 10.45 -57.26
CA ALA A 9 -40.26 9.39 -56.90
C ALA A 9 -38.88 9.93 -56.46
N VAL A 10 -38.30 10.87 -57.22
CA VAL A 10 -37.00 11.49 -56.89
C VAL A 10 -37.06 12.28 -55.58
N SER A 11 -38.16 13.00 -55.31
CA SER A 11 -38.33 13.71 -54.03
C SER A 11 -38.55 12.75 -52.86
N ALA A 12 -39.30 11.67 -53.02
CA ALA A 12 -39.48 10.63 -52.00
C ALA A 12 -38.17 9.86 -51.70
N PHE A 13 -37.38 9.53 -52.73
CA PHE A 13 -36.06 8.92 -52.55
C PHE A 13 -35.05 9.87 -51.90
N SER A 14 -35.10 11.16 -52.24
CA SER A 14 -34.25 12.17 -51.58
C SER A 14 -34.64 12.39 -50.11
N GLY A 15 -35.94 12.34 -49.79
CA GLY A 15 -36.44 12.36 -48.41
C GLY A 15 -36.03 11.12 -47.60
N LEU A 16 -36.10 9.93 -48.20
CA LEU A 16 -35.61 8.68 -47.60
C LEU A 16 -34.08 8.70 -47.40
N ALA A 17 -33.32 9.16 -48.39
CA ALA A 17 -31.88 9.29 -48.27
C ALA A 17 -31.49 10.29 -47.16
N GLY A 18 -32.18 11.42 -47.06
CA GLY A 18 -32.01 12.39 -45.98
C GLY A 18 -32.36 11.83 -44.60
N ALA A 19 -33.42 11.03 -44.50
CA ALA A 19 -33.81 10.35 -43.27
C ALA A 19 -32.78 9.30 -42.83
N ILE A 20 -32.28 8.48 -43.76
CA ILE A 20 -31.24 7.46 -43.49
C ILE A 20 -29.94 8.14 -43.05
N LEU A 21 -29.50 9.19 -43.75
CA LEU A 21 -28.30 9.95 -43.37
C LEU A 21 -28.44 10.60 -41.99
N THR A 22 -29.60 11.19 -41.70
CA THR A 22 -29.85 11.81 -40.38
C THR A 22 -29.83 10.76 -39.26
N GLN A 23 -30.44 9.59 -39.49
CA GLN A 23 -30.42 8.48 -38.52
C GLN A 23 -29.00 7.91 -38.33
N ALA A 24 -28.24 7.74 -39.41
CA ALA A 24 -26.86 7.26 -39.34
C ALA A 24 -25.94 8.25 -38.60
N LEU A 25 -26.05 9.55 -38.90
CA LEU A 25 -25.30 10.60 -38.22
C LEU A 25 -25.72 10.73 -36.75
N SER A 26 -27.01 10.64 -36.44
CA SER A 26 -27.50 10.66 -35.05
C SER A 26 -27.02 9.45 -34.26
N GLY A 27 -26.99 8.26 -34.88
CA GLY A 27 -26.42 7.06 -34.29
C GLY A 27 -24.92 7.18 -34.02
N LEU A 28 -24.16 7.71 -34.98
CA LEU A 28 -22.72 7.96 -34.83
C LEU A 28 -22.41 9.00 -33.75
N PHE A 29 -23.13 10.12 -33.72
CA PHE A 29 -22.92 11.14 -32.70
C PHE A 29 -23.30 10.65 -31.31
N THR A 30 -24.41 9.91 -31.18
CA THR A 30 -24.78 9.26 -29.92
C THR A 30 -23.70 8.29 -29.46
N TYR A 31 -23.23 7.40 -30.35
CA TYR A 31 -22.16 6.45 -30.03
C TYR A 31 -20.85 7.13 -29.60
N VAL A 32 -20.41 8.17 -30.33
CA VAL A 32 -19.20 8.93 -29.98
C VAL A 32 -19.36 9.64 -28.64
N ASN A 33 -20.54 10.22 -28.38
CA ASN A 33 -20.82 10.90 -27.12
C ASN A 33 -20.87 9.92 -25.94
N ASP A 34 -21.54 8.78 -26.10
CA ASP A 34 -21.59 7.72 -25.10
C ASP A 34 -20.20 7.16 -24.81
N ARG A 35 -19.37 6.96 -25.84
CA ARG A 35 -17.98 6.51 -25.66
C ARG A 35 -17.13 7.53 -24.90
N ARG A 36 -17.30 8.84 -25.18
CA ARG A 36 -16.63 9.91 -24.42
C ARG A 36 -17.09 9.93 -22.97
N LYS A 37 -18.40 9.82 -22.73
CA LYS A 37 -18.97 9.77 -21.38
C LYS A 37 -18.46 8.57 -20.60
N TYR A 38 -18.47 7.39 -21.20
CA TYR A 38 -17.93 6.17 -20.63
C TYR A 38 -16.45 6.29 -20.28
N ASN A 39 -15.62 6.81 -21.21
CA ASN A 39 -14.19 7.01 -20.94
C ASN A 39 -13.95 7.98 -19.78
N ASN A 40 -14.73 9.06 -19.69
CA ASN A 40 -14.65 10.00 -18.58
C ASN A 40 -15.08 9.35 -17.26
N GLU A 41 -16.13 8.55 -17.27
CA GLU A 41 -16.60 7.82 -16.10
C GLU A 41 -15.57 6.80 -15.60
N VAL A 42 -15.00 6.00 -16.50
CA VAL A 42 -13.91 5.05 -16.17
C VAL A 42 -12.69 5.79 -15.60
N ARG A 43 -12.30 6.92 -16.20
CA ARG A 43 -11.20 7.76 -15.69
C ARG A 43 -11.50 8.29 -14.29
N ASN A 44 -12.72 8.74 -14.03
CA ASN A 44 -13.14 9.25 -12.72
C ASN A 44 -13.20 8.13 -11.67
N GLN A 45 -13.72 6.96 -12.03
CA GLN A 45 -13.74 5.77 -11.16
C GLN A 45 -12.32 5.31 -10.81
N PHE A 46 -11.44 5.23 -11.80
CA PHE A 46 -10.02 4.89 -11.58
C PHE A 46 -9.35 5.88 -10.63
N ARG A 47 -9.59 7.19 -10.79
CA ARG A 47 -9.07 8.23 -9.89
C ARG A 47 -9.61 8.09 -8.47
N ALA A 48 -10.93 7.94 -8.32
CA ALA A 48 -11.55 7.75 -7.02
C ALA A 48 -10.95 6.53 -6.31
N LYS A 49 -10.76 5.42 -7.05
CA LYS A 49 -10.16 4.21 -6.50
C LYS A 49 -8.69 4.38 -6.14
N LYS A 50 -7.92 5.10 -6.97
CA LYS A 50 -6.52 5.45 -6.70
C LYS A 50 -6.39 6.25 -5.40
N THR A 51 -7.26 7.23 -5.17
CA THR A 51 -7.27 8.01 -3.92
C THR A 51 -7.63 7.15 -2.72
N GLU A 52 -8.70 6.34 -2.81
CA GLU A 52 -9.14 5.44 -1.74
C GLU A 52 -8.02 4.46 -1.33
N ILE A 53 -7.32 3.89 -2.30
CA ILE A 53 -6.19 2.97 -2.06
C ILE A 53 -5.03 3.71 -1.40
N ALA A 54 -4.73 4.93 -1.85
CA ALA A 54 -3.68 5.73 -1.24
C ALA A 54 -4.00 6.10 0.22
N GLU A 55 -5.24 6.47 0.54
CA GLU A 55 -5.66 6.78 1.91
C GLU A 55 -5.52 5.56 2.82
N SER A 56 -5.99 4.38 2.37
CA SER A 56 -5.82 3.13 3.09
C SER A 56 -4.34 2.79 3.29
N TYR A 57 -3.51 2.97 2.26
CA TYR A 57 -2.07 2.76 2.36
C TYR A 57 -1.42 3.72 3.37
N TYR A 58 -1.79 5.00 3.35
CA TYR A 58 -1.28 6.01 4.28
C TYR A 58 -1.60 5.67 5.73
N PHE A 59 -2.83 5.23 6.01
CA PHE A 59 -3.26 4.82 7.34
C PHE A 59 -2.45 3.62 7.84
N VAL A 60 -2.44 2.52 7.08
CA VAL A 60 -1.75 1.28 7.49
C VAL A 60 -0.25 1.49 7.62
N THR A 61 0.34 2.23 6.69
CA THR A 61 1.78 2.52 6.71
C THR A 61 2.14 3.41 7.90
N GLY A 62 1.33 4.42 8.20
CA GLY A 62 1.50 5.28 9.36
C GLY A 62 1.45 4.50 10.68
N GLU A 63 0.46 3.64 10.85
CA GLU A 63 0.33 2.75 12.02
C GLU A 63 1.54 1.81 12.14
N THR A 64 1.96 1.21 11.02
CA THR A 64 3.13 0.32 10.96
C THR A 64 4.41 1.06 11.37
N MET A 65 4.61 2.27 10.82
CA MET A 65 5.76 3.11 11.16
C MET A 65 5.77 3.51 12.65
N ALA A 66 4.61 3.87 13.21
CA ALA A 66 4.48 4.20 14.64
C ALA A 66 4.85 3.00 15.53
N VAL A 67 4.37 1.81 15.16
CA VAL A 67 4.73 0.54 15.79
C VAL A 67 6.23 0.27 15.73
N LEU A 68 6.84 0.37 14.54
CA LEU A 68 8.28 0.14 14.35
C LEU A 68 9.10 1.09 15.23
N LYS A 69 8.73 2.39 15.23
CA LYS A 69 9.42 3.40 16.03
C LYS A 69 9.30 3.13 17.53
N LYS A 70 8.11 2.71 18.00
CA LYS A 70 7.90 2.29 19.39
C LYS A 70 8.79 1.10 19.75
N ASN A 71 8.94 0.11 18.86
CA ASN A 71 9.78 -1.06 19.07
C ASN A 71 11.29 -0.70 19.15
N ILE A 72 11.76 0.15 18.23
CA ILE A 72 13.15 0.65 18.24
C ILE A 72 13.46 1.38 19.54
N ASN A 73 12.63 2.36 19.91
CA ASN A 73 12.81 3.16 21.12
C ASN A 73 12.82 2.27 22.38
N TYR A 74 11.90 1.30 22.42
CA TYR A 74 11.82 0.30 23.48
C TYR A 74 13.14 -0.49 23.62
N ARG A 75 13.73 -0.93 22.50
CA ARG A 75 14.90 -1.83 22.51
C ARG A 75 16.18 -1.07 22.84
N GLN A 76 16.29 0.17 22.36
CA GLN A 76 17.42 1.06 22.63
C GLN A 76 17.46 1.48 24.11
N ASN A 77 16.30 1.75 24.73
CA ASN A 77 16.21 2.19 26.12
C ASN A 77 16.16 1.04 27.14
N ARG A 78 16.39 -0.21 26.71
CA ARG A 78 16.26 -1.40 27.58
C ARG A 78 17.25 -1.41 28.74
N ASN A 79 18.40 -0.77 28.58
CA ASN A 79 19.42 -0.70 29.63
C ASN A 79 18.98 0.10 30.86
N ASP A 80 18.00 1.00 30.72
CA ASP A 80 17.44 1.77 31.84
C ASP A 80 16.36 0.99 32.61
N ALA A 81 15.84 -0.10 32.02
CA ALA A 81 14.69 -0.87 32.51
C ALA A 81 15.07 -2.31 32.91
N ARG A 82 16.15 -2.48 33.68
CA ARG A 82 16.77 -3.78 34.01
C ARG A 82 16.02 -4.66 35.02
N SER A 83 14.89 -4.24 35.59
CA SER A 83 14.13 -5.12 36.50
C SER A 83 13.42 -6.23 35.72
N ASP A 84 13.28 -7.41 36.32
CA ASP A 84 12.50 -8.52 35.73
C ASP A 84 11.05 -8.12 35.40
N LEU A 85 10.49 -7.20 36.20
CA LEU A 85 9.13 -6.69 36.03
C LEU A 85 9.05 -5.80 34.79
N SER A 86 10.07 -4.97 34.56
CA SER A 86 10.22 -4.26 33.29
C SER A 86 10.42 -5.24 32.15
N LEU A 87 11.32 -6.22 32.23
CA LEU A 87 11.52 -7.19 31.13
C LEU A 87 10.24 -7.98 30.75
N LYS A 88 9.41 -8.36 31.73
CA LYS A 88 8.11 -9.00 31.48
C LYS A 88 7.09 -8.07 30.84
N PHE A 89 6.88 -6.89 31.42
CA PHE A 89 6.02 -5.85 30.83
C PHE A 89 6.46 -5.54 29.39
N LEU A 90 7.78 -5.46 29.22
CA LEU A 90 8.42 -5.14 27.97
C LEU A 90 8.13 -6.26 26.92
N SER A 91 8.26 -7.54 27.28
CA SER A 91 7.89 -8.67 26.42
C SER A 91 6.39 -8.70 26.04
N GLU A 92 5.50 -8.32 26.95
CA GLU A 92 4.06 -8.29 26.68
C GLU A 92 3.68 -7.19 25.70
N GLU A 93 4.31 -6.01 25.80
CA GLU A 93 4.09 -4.93 24.83
C GLU A 93 4.53 -5.32 23.42
N ILE A 94 5.63 -6.06 23.26
CA ILE A 94 6.04 -6.61 21.95
C ILE A 94 4.93 -7.50 21.38
N LYS A 95 4.38 -8.44 22.17
CA LYS A 95 3.35 -9.36 21.70
C LYS A 95 2.06 -8.63 21.27
N LYS A 96 1.65 -7.60 22.02
CA LYS A 96 0.49 -6.78 21.66
C LYS A 96 0.70 -6.04 20.35
N VAL A 97 1.89 -5.47 20.18
CA VAL A 97 2.27 -4.73 18.97
C VAL A 97 2.29 -5.65 17.75
N ASP A 98 2.81 -6.87 17.88
CA ASP A 98 2.85 -7.86 16.81
C ASP A 98 1.44 -8.33 16.40
N ALA A 99 0.60 -8.65 17.38
CA ALA A 99 -0.81 -9.00 17.15
C ALA A 99 -1.58 -7.86 16.47
N HIS A 100 -1.26 -6.60 16.80
CA HIS A 100 -1.86 -5.44 16.18
C HIS A 100 -1.46 -5.29 14.70
N LEU A 101 -0.19 -5.49 14.36
CA LEU A 101 0.28 -5.50 12.97
C LEU A 101 -0.39 -6.59 12.15
N GLN A 102 -0.49 -7.80 12.71
CA GLN A 102 -1.11 -8.92 12.01
C GLN A 102 -2.59 -8.65 11.71
N LYS A 103 -3.31 -8.11 12.70
CA LYS A 103 -4.70 -7.68 12.52
C LYS A 103 -4.85 -6.61 11.43
N LEU A 104 -3.99 -5.58 11.44
CA LEU A 104 -4.00 -4.52 10.43
C LEU A 104 -3.76 -5.07 9.02
N ASN A 105 -2.88 -6.05 8.89
CA ASN A 105 -2.56 -6.70 7.61
C ASN A 105 -3.73 -7.54 7.08
N ASP A 106 -4.39 -8.30 7.96
CA ASP A 106 -5.53 -9.15 7.60
C ASP A 106 -6.77 -8.30 7.21
N GLU A 107 -6.95 -7.13 7.85
CA GLU A 107 -8.11 -6.26 7.63
C GLU A 107 -7.96 -5.34 6.38
N ASN A 108 -6.74 -5.07 5.90
CA ASN A 108 -6.50 -4.08 4.84
C ASN A 108 -6.00 -4.68 3.51
N TRP A 109 -6.84 -5.47 2.85
CA TRP A 109 -6.58 -5.94 1.49
C TRP A 109 -6.30 -4.82 0.47
N LYS A 110 -6.82 -3.61 0.69
CA LYS A 110 -6.58 -2.43 -0.16
C LYS A 110 -5.12 -1.96 -0.11
N HIS A 111 -4.44 -2.14 1.02
CA HIS A 111 -3.01 -1.83 1.17
C HIS A 111 -2.18 -2.65 0.16
N ASN A 112 -2.54 -3.92 -0.05
CA ASN A 112 -1.86 -4.82 -0.98
C ASN A 112 -2.06 -4.44 -2.46
N LEU A 113 -3.05 -3.61 -2.78
CA LEU A 113 -3.31 -3.14 -4.14
C LEU A 113 -2.49 -1.91 -4.53
N ILE A 114 -1.71 -1.33 -3.60
CA ILE A 114 -0.97 -0.10 -3.86
C ILE A 114 -0.06 -0.20 -5.09
N GLY A 115 0.58 -1.36 -5.30
CA GLY A 115 1.47 -1.63 -6.43
C GLY A 115 0.78 -1.65 -7.80
N LEU A 116 -0.55 -1.73 -7.86
CA LEU A 116 -1.31 -1.60 -9.11
C LEU A 116 -1.55 -0.14 -9.51
N TYR A 117 -1.49 0.79 -8.56
CA TYR A 117 -1.87 2.19 -8.76
C TYR A 117 -0.69 3.16 -8.62
N PHE A 118 0.38 2.73 -7.94
CA PHE A 118 1.56 3.50 -7.64
C PHE A 118 2.81 2.62 -7.78
N ASP A 119 3.88 3.23 -8.27
CA ASP A 119 5.19 2.59 -8.35
C ASP A 119 5.89 2.73 -6.98
N VAL A 120 5.71 1.77 -6.09
CA VAL A 120 6.31 1.76 -4.73
C VAL A 120 7.57 0.89 -4.69
N ALA A 121 8.55 1.27 -3.85
CA ALA A 121 9.78 0.52 -3.69
C ALA A 121 9.50 -0.84 -3.03
N LEU A 122 8.72 -0.85 -1.95
CA LEU A 122 8.29 -2.08 -1.28
C LEU A 122 7.29 -2.86 -2.14
N SER A 123 7.81 -3.55 -3.15
CA SER A 123 7.07 -4.56 -3.88
C SER A 123 6.66 -5.69 -2.92
N HIS A 124 5.64 -6.47 -3.29
CA HIS A 124 5.19 -7.60 -2.48
C HIS A 124 6.33 -8.56 -2.10
N ASN A 125 7.29 -8.77 -3.00
CA ASN A 125 8.47 -9.60 -2.76
C ASN A 125 9.44 -8.97 -1.75
N GLU A 126 9.63 -7.65 -1.79
CA GLU A 126 10.47 -6.95 -0.82
C GLU A 126 9.84 -6.94 0.58
N ILE A 127 8.51 -6.83 0.68
CA ILE A 127 7.77 -6.98 1.94
C ILE A 127 7.98 -8.37 2.52
N ILE A 128 7.82 -9.42 1.70
CA ILE A 128 8.06 -10.81 2.14
C ILE A 128 9.49 -10.97 2.63
N ALA A 129 10.49 -10.50 1.86
CA ALA A 129 11.90 -10.62 2.24
C ALA A 129 12.21 -9.85 3.55
N ALA A 130 11.68 -8.63 3.70
CA ALA A 130 11.83 -7.84 4.91
C ALA A 130 11.19 -8.52 6.13
N ASN A 131 10.02 -9.11 5.96
CA ASN A 131 9.33 -9.87 7.00
C ASN A 131 10.12 -11.13 7.39
N THR A 132 10.59 -11.91 6.42
CA THR A 132 11.42 -13.09 6.69
C THR A 132 12.69 -12.71 7.46
N ARG A 133 13.39 -11.66 7.02
CA ARG A 133 14.61 -11.18 7.69
C ARG A 133 14.33 -10.71 9.13
N THR A 134 13.28 -9.91 9.31
CA THR A 134 12.85 -9.43 10.62
C THR A 134 12.50 -10.58 11.55
N HIS A 135 11.77 -11.58 11.05
CA HIS A 135 11.40 -12.76 11.81
C HIS A 135 12.63 -13.56 12.25
N LEU A 136 13.60 -13.78 11.37
CA LEU A 136 14.85 -14.47 11.72
C LEU A 136 15.65 -13.73 12.80
N LEU A 137 15.75 -12.40 12.69
CA LEU A 137 16.43 -11.58 13.71
C LEU A 137 15.68 -11.60 15.05
N PHE A 138 14.36 -11.69 15.01
CA PHE A 138 13.54 -11.83 16.22
C PHE A 138 13.74 -13.20 16.88
N LEU A 139 13.70 -14.29 16.11
CA LEU A 139 13.96 -15.64 16.62
C LEU A 139 15.36 -15.75 17.24
N LYS A 140 16.39 -15.20 16.56
CA LYS A 140 17.75 -15.14 17.11
C LYS A 140 17.79 -14.43 18.47
N ASN A 141 17.05 -13.35 18.64
CA ASN A 141 16.94 -12.67 19.94
C ASN A 141 16.28 -13.57 21.00
N LEU A 142 15.23 -14.32 20.65
CA LEU A 142 14.58 -15.25 21.58
C LEU A 142 15.53 -16.40 21.98
N ASP A 143 16.23 -16.99 21.02
CA ASP A 143 17.17 -18.08 21.28
C ASP A 143 18.28 -17.64 22.24
N ILE A 144 18.86 -16.45 22.04
CA ILE A 144 19.90 -15.92 22.93
C ILE A 144 19.31 -15.57 24.31
N ALA A 145 18.07 -15.08 24.39
CA ALA A 145 17.40 -14.85 25.67
C ALA A 145 17.20 -16.14 26.46
N ASP A 146 16.78 -17.22 25.78
CA ASP A 146 16.61 -18.53 26.40
C ASP A 146 17.93 -19.13 26.87
N LEU A 147 19.01 -18.92 26.12
CA LEU A 147 20.36 -19.31 26.53
C LEU A 147 20.82 -18.53 27.76
N LEU A 148 20.59 -17.22 27.83
CA LEU A 148 20.92 -16.38 28.98
C LEU A 148 20.26 -16.87 30.29
N VAL A 149 19.02 -17.35 30.22
CA VAL A 149 18.29 -17.90 31.37
C VAL A 149 18.94 -19.19 31.89
N LYS A 150 19.53 -20.00 30.99
CA LYS A 150 20.09 -21.32 31.30
C LYS A 150 21.61 -21.29 31.55
N ALA A 151 22.28 -20.20 31.22
CA ALA A 151 23.73 -20.08 31.25
C ALA A 151 24.31 -19.96 32.66
N GLN A 152 25.52 -20.50 32.85
CA GLN A 152 26.31 -20.31 34.08
C GLN A 152 26.96 -18.91 34.08
N ASP A 153 27.32 -18.40 35.26
CA ASP A 153 27.77 -17.00 35.41
C ASP A 153 28.99 -16.64 34.54
N GLY A 154 29.88 -17.59 34.24
CA GLY A 154 31.04 -17.36 33.36
C GLY A 154 30.70 -17.20 31.86
N GLU A 155 29.52 -17.65 31.41
CA GLU A 155 29.09 -17.60 30.00
C GLU A 155 28.15 -16.42 29.72
N LYS A 156 27.55 -15.85 30.78
CA LYS A 156 26.55 -14.77 30.68
C LYS A 156 27.10 -13.51 30.02
N GLU A 157 28.34 -13.13 30.31
CA GLU A 157 28.92 -11.89 29.77
C GLU A 157 29.04 -11.94 28.23
N MET A 158 29.53 -13.06 27.69
CA MET A 158 29.57 -13.29 26.25
C MET A 158 28.16 -13.30 25.64
N LEU A 159 27.21 -14.00 26.27
CA LEU A 159 25.83 -14.06 25.80
C LEU A 159 25.12 -12.70 25.83
N TYR A 160 25.40 -11.85 26.82
CA TYR A 160 24.92 -10.47 26.84
C TYR A 160 25.48 -9.65 25.67
N GLY A 161 26.76 -9.84 25.32
CA GLY A 161 27.36 -9.24 24.14
C GLY A 161 26.64 -9.63 22.85
N LEU A 162 26.42 -10.94 22.64
CA LEU A 162 25.70 -11.48 21.48
C LEU A 162 24.24 -11.00 21.43
N TYR A 163 23.60 -10.95 22.60
CA TYR A 163 22.23 -10.48 22.73
C TYR A 163 22.10 -8.99 22.35
N ASN A 164 23.00 -8.15 22.83
CA ASN A 164 23.02 -6.72 22.51
C ASN A 164 23.25 -6.48 21.02
N GLN A 165 24.17 -7.23 20.39
CA GLN A 165 24.38 -7.17 18.95
C GLN A 165 23.12 -7.62 18.18
N SER A 166 22.46 -8.69 18.63
CA SER A 166 21.21 -9.16 18.01
C SER A 166 20.06 -8.15 18.14
N ILE A 167 19.99 -7.40 19.23
CA ILE A 167 19.05 -6.28 19.36
C ILE A 167 19.40 -5.16 18.39
N PHE A 168 20.68 -4.80 18.29
CA PHE A 168 21.14 -3.75 17.38
C PHE A 168 20.78 -4.07 15.93
N ASP A 169 21.07 -5.30 15.48
CA ASP A 169 20.73 -5.78 14.13
C ASP A 169 19.22 -5.68 13.84
N LEU A 170 18.39 -6.05 14.82
CA LEU A 170 16.93 -6.00 14.70
C LEU A 170 16.42 -4.55 14.63
N CYS A 171 16.95 -3.66 15.47
CA CYS A 171 16.61 -2.23 15.41
C CYS A 171 17.00 -1.61 14.07
N ALA A 172 18.20 -1.90 13.57
CA ALA A 172 18.67 -1.42 12.28
C ALA A 172 17.75 -1.92 11.13
N GLN A 173 17.28 -3.17 11.20
CA GLN A 173 16.31 -3.68 10.24
C GLN A 173 14.97 -2.93 10.30
N TYR A 174 14.46 -2.64 11.50
CA TYR A 174 13.24 -1.85 11.65
C TYR A 174 13.39 -0.41 11.16
N GLU A 175 14.55 0.21 11.37
CA GLU A 175 14.85 1.55 10.86
C GLU A 175 14.87 1.56 9.32
N ALA A 176 15.50 0.57 8.69
CA ALA A 176 15.51 0.44 7.24
C ALA A 176 14.08 0.29 6.67
N ILE A 177 13.23 -0.53 7.29
CA ILE A 177 11.82 -0.68 6.88
C ILE A 177 11.08 0.66 7.07
N TYR A 178 11.28 1.33 8.20
CA TYR A 178 10.66 2.64 8.48
C TYR A 178 11.02 3.69 7.41
N GLU A 179 12.29 3.75 7.00
CA GLU A 179 12.74 4.67 5.97
C GLU A 179 12.12 4.36 4.59
N LEU A 180 12.04 3.08 4.22
CA LEU A 180 11.41 2.66 2.97
C LEU A 180 9.92 3.04 2.94
N LEU A 181 9.19 2.72 4.01
CA LEU A 181 7.78 3.09 4.15
C LEU A 181 7.57 4.61 4.05
N GLY A 182 8.43 5.40 4.72
CA GLY A 182 8.38 6.85 4.64
C GLY A 182 8.68 7.40 3.24
N LYS A 183 9.60 6.78 2.51
CA LYS A 183 9.90 7.13 1.11
C LYS A 183 8.71 6.85 0.20
N ASP A 184 8.08 5.68 0.33
CA ASP A 184 6.92 5.30 -0.48
C ASP A 184 5.70 6.18 -0.19
N MET A 185 5.42 6.49 1.09
CA MET A 185 4.39 7.47 1.45
C MET A 185 4.63 8.82 0.76
N ASN A 186 5.87 9.34 0.81
CA ASN A 186 6.21 10.61 0.18
C ASN A 186 6.05 10.55 -1.36
N LYS A 187 6.42 9.45 -2.01
CA LYS A 187 6.23 9.26 -3.45
C LYS A 187 4.75 9.29 -3.83
N ILE A 188 3.91 8.54 -3.12
CA ILE A 188 2.46 8.54 -3.29
C ILE A 188 1.88 9.96 -3.09
N LYS A 189 2.38 10.70 -2.08
CA LYS A 189 1.98 12.09 -1.82
C LYS A 189 2.18 12.98 -3.04
N GLN A 190 3.39 12.90 -3.61
CA GLN A 190 3.81 13.75 -4.72
C GLN A 190 3.01 13.39 -5.96
N GLU A 191 2.80 12.11 -6.22
CA GLU A 191 2.03 11.64 -7.36
C GLU A 191 0.55 12.08 -7.27
N LEU A 192 -0.07 11.97 -6.09
CA LEU A 192 -1.41 12.49 -5.86
C LEU A 192 -1.48 14.01 -6.07
N ARG A 193 -0.55 14.77 -5.49
CA ARG A 193 -0.49 16.23 -5.67
C ARG A 193 -0.36 16.62 -7.15
N TYR A 194 0.53 15.97 -7.88
CA TYR A 194 0.69 16.19 -9.32
C TYR A 194 -0.60 15.87 -10.09
N SER A 195 -1.30 14.80 -9.70
CA SER A 195 -2.57 14.42 -10.32
C SER A 195 -3.70 15.42 -10.08
N PHE A 196 -3.67 16.15 -8.95
CA PHE A 196 -4.65 17.20 -8.63
C PHE A 196 -4.29 18.57 -9.24
N GLN A 197 -3.01 18.86 -9.46
CA GLN A 197 -2.53 20.15 -9.99
C GLN A 197 -2.54 20.26 -11.53
N ASN A 198 -2.39 19.13 -12.25
CA ASN A 198 -2.42 19.11 -13.72
C ASN A 198 -3.80 18.76 -14.30
N ASN A 199 -4.86 19.06 -13.54
CA ASN A 199 -6.23 19.13 -14.02
C ASN A 199 -6.73 20.57 -13.91
#